data_AF-A0A837G570-F1
#
_entry.id   AF-A0A837G570-F1
#
_cell.length_a   1.000
_cell.length_b   1.000
_cell.length_c   1.000
_cell.angle_alpha   90.00
_cell.angle_beta   90.00
_cell.angle_gamma   90.00
#
_symmetry.space_group_name_H-M   'P 1'
#
loop_
_entity.id
_entity.type
_entity.pdbx_description
1 polymer ?
#
loop_
_entity_poly.entity_id
_entity_poly.type
_entity_poly.pdbx_seq_one_letter_code
_entity_poly.pdbx_strand_id
1 'polypeptide(L)'
;MRLFLLFLIFPSFLYAETFEFKNGNIEFTSYRGDKFYLYPKKNRFIVDNYSDSISKSPDNKYIIVQKTLTSTYVDEDGNESKDKEGYCDIVKLESGCVIGTYSGEICGANWSKNNKILTSSGEVNIPNHSEQLPPKEMITDIDYQDIDFSIESYMACYPLTNDNKSSYIEISHKLLNKYNRVSDSNVIDEKLAAKDN
;
A
#
# COMPACT_ATOMS: atom_id res chain seq x y z
N MET A 1 -25.54 -50.64 18.46
CA MET A 1 -25.32 -49.74 17.30
C MET A 1 -24.96 -48.36 17.83
N ARG A 2 -23.67 -48.06 18.01
CA ARG A 2 -23.19 -46.74 18.47
C ARG A 2 -22.83 -45.91 17.24
N LEU A 3 -23.60 -44.87 16.98
CA LEU A 3 -23.34 -43.91 15.91
C LEU A 3 -22.23 -42.97 16.39
N PHE A 4 -21.00 -43.18 15.89
CA PHE A 4 -19.90 -42.23 16.06
C PHE A 4 -20.12 -41.08 15.08
N LEU A 5 -20.60 -39.93 15.58
CA LEU A 5 -20.51 -38.67 14.86
C LEU A 5 -19.06 -38.16 14.98
N LEU A 6 -18.27 -38.36 13.93
CA LEU A 6 -17.00 -37.67 13.72
C LEU A 6 -17.32 -36.24 13.26
N PHE A 7 -17.35 -35.29 14.20
CA PHE A 7 -17.22 -33.88 13.86
C PHE A 7 -15.77 -33.63 13.43
N LEU A 8 -15.52 -33.65 12.12
CA LEU A 8 -14.32 -33.08 11.52
C LEU A 8 -14.40 -31.55 11.68
N ILE A 9 -13.89 -31.05 12.80
CA ILE A 9 -13.64 -29.62 12.99
C ILE A 9 -12.41 -29.30 12.16
N PHE A 10 -12.60 -28.95 10.88
CA PHE A 10 -11.57 -28.21 10.15
C PHE A 10 -11.54 -26.80 10.77
N PRO A 11 -10.43 -26.37 11.38
CA PRO A 11 -10.29 -24.98 11.76
C PRO A 11 -10.02 -24.22 10.47
N SER A 12 -11.08 -23.83 9.77
CA SER A 12 -10.99 -22.71 8.84
C SER A 12 -10.73 -21.48 9.70
N PHE A 13 -9.44 -21.19 9.93
CA PHE A 13 -9.01 -19.89 10.41
C PHE A 13 -9.43 -18.87 9.35
N LEU A 14 -10.64 -18.34 9.51
CA LEU A 14 -11.09 -17.14 8.81
C LEU A 14 -10.25 -15.99 9.37
N TYR A 15 -9.21 -15.59 8.66
CA TYR A 15 -8.47 -14.38 8.98
C TYR A 15 -9.36 -13.17 8.66
N ALA A 16 -9.41 -12.21 9.57
CA ALA A 16 -9.98 -10.90 9.28
C ALA A 16 -8.93 -10.08 8.51
N GLU A 17 -9.40 -9.19 7.63
CA GLU A 17 -8.53 -8.20 7.01
C GLU A 17 -8.03 -7.22 8.07
N THR A 18 -6.72 -7.15 8.25
CA THR A 18 -6.10 -6.32 9.29
C THR A 18 -4.96 -5.48 8.75
N PHE A 19 -4.78 -4.32 9.36
CA PHE A 19 -3.65 -3.43 9.15
C PHE A 19 -2.99 -3.21 10.50
N GLU A 20 -1.72 -3.58 10.61
CA GLU A 20 -0.96 -3.50 11.85
C GLU A 20 0.33 -2.73 11.62
N PHE A 21 0.63 -1.76 12.49
CA PHE A 21 1.92 -1.10 12.45
C PHE A 21 3.00 -2.06 12.94
N LYS A 22 3.96 -2.40 12.08
CA LYS A 22 5.11 -3.25 12.39
C LYS A 22 6.34 -2.77 11.66
N ASN A 23 7.47 -2.77 12.37
CA ASN A 23 8.80 -2.48 11.80
C ASN A 23 8.87 -1.16 11.02
N GLY A 24 8.17 -0.11 11.47
CA GLY A 24 8.18 1.19 10.80
C GLY A 24 7.23 1.29 9.59
N ASN A 25 6.32 0.34 9.42
CA ASN A 25 5.49 0.19 8.24
C ASN A 25 4.10 -0.38 8.62
N ILE A 26 3.17 -0.45 7.67
CA ILE A 26 1.86 -1.09 7.85
C ILE A 26 1.90 -2.46 7.19
N GLU A 27 1.76 -3.52 7.99
CA GLU A 27 1.53 -4.88 7.49
C GLU A 27 0.03 -5.06 7.23
N PHE A 28 -0.31 -5.35 5.98
CA PHE A 28 -1.63 -5.82 5.59
C PHE A 28 -1.69 -7.35 5.70
N THR A 29 -2.82 -7.86 6.21
CA THR A 29 -3.17 -9.29 6.13
C THR A 29 -4.50 -9.43 5.41
N SER A 30 -4.53 -10.20 4.32
CA SER A 30 -5.75 -10.48 3.57
C SER A 30 -6.64 -11.49 4.30
N TYR A 31 -7.91 -11.61 3.90
CA TYR A 31 -8.80 -12.65 4.41
C TYR A 31 -8.29 -14.09 4.17
N ARG A 32 -7.40 -14.27 3.19
CA ARG A 32 -6.75 -15.56 2.88
C ARG A 32 -5.49 -15.79 3.71
N GLY A 33 -5.08 -14.82 4.50
CA GLY A 33 -3.85 -14.86 5.29
C GLY A 33 -2.59 -14.43 4.53
N ASP A 34 -2.71 -13.92 3.30
CA ASP A 34 -1.58 -13.33 2.58
C ASP A 34 -1.13 -12.06 3.33
N LYS A 35 0.18 -11.88 3.46
CA LYS A 35 0.75 -10.75 4.20
C LYS A 35 1.75 -9.98 3.37
N PHE A 36 1.68 -8.66 3.44
CA PHE A 36 2.69 -7.79 2.86
C PHE A 36 2.68 -6.42 3.55
N TYR A 37 3.80 -5.71 3.46
CA TYR A 37 3.88 -4.32 3.90
C TYR A 37 3.36 -3.38 2.82
N LEU A 38 2.66 -2.30 3.17
CA LEU A 38 2.15 -1.33 2.19
C LEU A 38 3.27 -0.55 1.47
N TYR A 39 4.38 -0.34 2.17
CA TYR A 39 5.50 0.48 1.70
C TYR A 39 6.78 -0.33 1.52
N PRO A 40 7.73 0.12 0.66
CA PRO A 40 9.00 -0.56 0.51
C PRO A 40 9.82 -0.48 1.80
N LYS A 41 10.71 -1.45 2.01
CA LYS A 41 11.60 -1.47 3.19
C LYS A 41 12.46 -0.21 3.31
N LYS A 42 12.93 0.29 2.16
CA LYS A 42 13.58 1.60 2.05
C LYS A 42 12.57 2.55 1.44
N ASN A 43 11.88 3.32 2.29
CA ASN A 43 10.95 4.35 1.86
C ASN A 43 11.52 5.72 2.21
N ARG A 44 11.26 6.72 1.36
CA ARG A 44 11.54 8.13 1.64
C ARG A 44 10.56 8.72 2.67
N PHE A 45 9.37 8.12 2.78
CA PHE A 45 8.40 8.47 3.80
C PHE A 45 8.62 7.65 5.08
N ILE A 46 8.41 8.32 6.22
CA ILE A 46 8.28 7.69 7.52
C ILE A 46 6.78 7.50 7.78
N VAL A 47 6.34 6.26 8.01
CA VAL A 47 4.95 5.98 8.37
C VAL A 47 4.73 6.38 9.83
N ASP A 48 3.71 7.21 10.08
CA ASP A 48 3.42 7.70 11.42
C ASP A 48 2.79 6.59 12.26
N ASN A 49 3.23 6.44 13.51
CA ASN A 49 2.90 5.30 14.36
C ASN A 49 2.08 5.65 15.61
N TYR A 50 1.38 6.78 15.57
CA TYR A 50 0.49 7.22 16.64
C TYR A 50 -0.79 6.38 16.67
N SER A 51 -1.49 6.33 17.81
CA SER A 51 -2.72 5.54 17.97
C SER A 51 -3.79 5.86 16.92
N ASP A 52 -3.76 7.10 16.42
CA ASP A 52 -4.77 7.65 15.52
C ASP A 52 -4.23 7.84 14.09
N SER A 53 -3.03 7.32 13.78
CA SER A 53 -2.41 7.47 12.45
C SER A 53 -3.07 6.59 11.38
N ILE A 54 -3.92 5.65 11.80
CA ILE A 54 -4.77 4.84 10.93
C ILE A 54 -6.24 5.16 11.25
N SER A 55 -6.92 5.81 10.31
CA SER A 55 -8.35 6.14 10.43
C SER A 55 -9.19 5.28 9.49
N LYS A 56 -10.17 4.54 10.01
CA LYS A 56 -11.01 3.61 9.23
C LYS A 56 -12.35 4.23 8.85
N SER A 57 -12.80 3.98 7.62
CA SER A 57 -14.13 4.41 7.14
C SER A 57 -15.27 3.72 7.90
N PRO A 58 -16.44 4.35 8.04
CA PRO A 58 -17.60 3.78 8.74
C PRO A 58 -18.05 2.41 8.20
N ASP A 59 -17.91 2.18 6.89
CA ASP A 59 -18.24 0.89 6.27
C ASP A 59 -17.10 -0.12 6.27
N ASN A 60 -15.96 0.20 6.91
CA ASN A 60 -14.76 -0.62 6.98
C ASN A 60 -14.18 -1.02 5.61
N LYS A 61 -14.34 -0.20 4.58
CA LYS A 61 -13.74 -0.44 3.25
C LYS A 61 -12.45 0.31 3.00
N TYR A 62 -12.21 1.40 3.72
CA TYR A 62 -11.03 2.24 3.51
C TYR A 62 -10.33 2.58 4.82
N ILE A 63 -9.01 2.73 4.77
CA ILE A 63 -8.22 3.38 5.81
C ILE A 63 -7.49 4.59 5.24
N ILE A 64 -7.22 5.56 6.10
CA ILE A 64 -6.23 6.62 5.86
C ILE A 64 -4.98 6.27 6.67
N VAL A 65 -3.83 6.25 6.03
CA VAL A 65 -2.51 6.05 6.65
C VAL A 65 -1.70 7.33 6.55
N GLN A 66 -1.28 7.87 7.69
CA GLN A 66 -0.43 9.06 7.76
C GLN A 66 1.05 8.72 7.57
N LYS A 67 1.75 9.54 6.79
CA LYS A 67 3.19 9.43 6.55
C LYS A 67 3.83 10.80 6.39
N THR A 68 5.08 10.92 6.80
CA THR A 68 5.85 12.17 6.75
C THR A 68 7.05 12.04 5.82
N LEU A 69 7.20 12.98 4.89
CA LEU A 69 8.44 13.18 4.13
C LEU A 69 9.33 14.16 4.89
N THR A 70 10.58 13.78 5.17
CA THR A 70 11.56 14.67 5.78
C THR A 70 12.66 15.00 4.78
N SER A 71 12.73 16.25 4.35
CA SER A 71 13.78 16.76 3.46
C SER A 71 14.86 17.45 4.29
N THR A 72 16.13 17.22 3.96
CA THR A 72 17.27 17.90 4.60
C THR A 72 17.97 18.78 3.59
N TYR A 73 18.19 20.04 3.94
CA TYR A 73 18.88 21.03 3.11
C TYR A 73 20.13 21.50 3.85
N VAL A 74 21.22 21.66 3.12
CA VAL A 74 22.47 22.24 3.63
C VAL A 74 22.65 23.59 2.95
N ASP A 75 22.76 24.65 3.74
CA ASP A 75 23.03 25.99 3.19
C ASP A 75 24.49 26.18 2.78
N GLU A 76 24.82 27.34 2.19
CA GLU A 76 26.17 27.66 1.72
C GLU A 76 27.21 27.72 2.86
N ASP A 77 26.75 27.93 4.09
CA ASP A 77 27.58 27.98 5.31
C ASP A 77 27.75 26.58 5.97
N GLY A 78 27.11 25.55 5.40
CA GLY A 78 27.16 24.18 5.91
C GLY A 78 26.15 23.87 7.02
N ASN A 79 25.19 24.75 7.30
CA ASN A 79 24.14 24.49 8.28
C ASN A 79 23.06 23.59 7.68
N GLU A 80 22.69 22.55 8.42
CA GLU A 80 21.57 21.68 8.08
C GLU A 80 20.24 22.26 8.57
N SER A 81 19.26 22.31 7.67
CA SER A 81 17.86 22.54 7.98
C SER A 81 17.02 21.34 7.56
N LYS A 82 15.92 21.09 8.26
CA LYS A 82 14.99 19.99 7.96
C LYS A 82 13.61 20.55 7.70
N ASP A 83 13.03 20.14 6.60
CA ASP A 83 11.62 20.38 6.29
C ASP A 83 10.84 19.08 6.45
N LYS A 84 9.60 19.20 6.90
CA LYS A 84 8.71 18.06 7.15
C LYS A 84 7.37 18.32 6.50
N GLU A 85 7.03 17.47 5.55
CA GLU A 85 5.75 17.52 4.85
C GLU A 85 4.92 16.27 5.20
N GLY A 86 3.67 16.50 5.62
CA GLY A 86 2.72 15.44 5.94
C GLY A 86 1.91 15.02 4.71
N TYR A 87 1.77 13.71 4.54
CA TYR A 87 1.02 13.07 3.47
C TYR A 87 0.13 11.96 4.02
N CYS A 88 -0.91 11.64 3.26
CA CYS A 88 -1.84 10.59 3.60
C CYS A 88 -2.21 9.71 2.44
N ASP A 89 -2.21 8.41 2.69
CA ASP A 89 -2.63 7.41 1.73
C ASP A 89 -4.01 6.88 2.09
N ILE A 90 -4.89 6.81 1.11
CA ILE A 90 -6.15 6.10 1.22
C ILE A 90 -5.93 4.68 0.72
N VAL A 91 -6.28 3.68 1.52
CA VAL A 91 -6.03 2.26 1.23
C VAL A 91 -7.34 1.49 1.27
N LYS A 92 -7.57 0.64 0.26
CA LYS A 92 -8.69 -0.30 0.25
C LYS A 92 -8.41 -1.45 1.22
N LEU A 93 -9.31 -1.66 2.18
CA LEU A 93 -9.17 -2.72 3.18
C LEU A 93 -9.20 -4.12 2.56
N GLU A 94 -10.02 -4.32 1.53
CA GLU A 94 -10.20 -5.63 0.89
C GLU A 94 -8.91 -6.21 0.28
N SER A 95 -7.98 -5.34 -0.11
CA SER A 95 -6.84 -5.74 -0.94
C SER A 95 -5.50 -5.18 -0.47
N GLY A 96 -5.48 -4.16 0.40
CA GLY A 96 -4.27 -3.41 0.71
C GLY A 96 -3.82 -2.48 -0.43
N CYS A 97 -4.64 -2.27 -1.45
CA CYS A 97 -4.33 -1.33 -2.54
C CYS A 97 -4.40 0.13 -2.04
N VAL A 98 -3.28 0.85 -2.13
CA VAL A 98 -3.23 2.30 -1.93
C VAL A 98 -3.85 2.99 -3.15
N ILE A 99 -4.99 3.65 -2.99
CA ILE A 99 -5.77 4.20 -4.10
C ILE A 99 -5.60 5.70 -4.32
N GLY A 100 -4.99 6.41 -3.39
CA GLY A 100 -4.68 7.84 -3.55
C GLY A 100 -3.74 8.34 -2.46
N THR A 101 -2.95 9.36 -2.81
CA THR A 101 -2.01 10.04 -1.91
C THR A 101 -2.32 11.52 -1.90
N TYR A 102 -2.49 12.08 -0.71
CA TYR A 102 -2.92 13.47 -0.50
C TYR A 102 -2.00 14.20 0.45
N SER A 103 -1.95 15.53 0.33
CA SER A 103 -1.26 16.38 1.29
C SER A 103 -1.98 16.42 2.64
N GLY A 104 -1.29 16.94 3.66
CA GLY A 104 -1.66 16.86 5.08
C GLY A 104 -3.08 17.27 5.49
N GLU A 105 -3.83 18.01 4.66
CA GLU A 105 -5.22 18.37 4.96
C GLU A 105 -6.10 17.11 5.18
N ILE A 106 -5.85 16.05 4.43
CA ILE A 106 -6.62 14.79 4.52
C ILE A 106 -6.25 13.99 5.78
N CYS A 107 -5.06 14.19 6.34
CA CYS A 107 -4.56 13.37 7.44
C CYS A 107 -5.32 13.50 8.75
N GLY A 108 -5.82 14.70 9.04
CA GLY A 108 -6.66 14.97 10.21
C GLY A 108 -8.17 14.93 9.92
N ALA A 109 -8.55 14.53 8.71
CA ALA A 109 -9.93 14.62 8.27
C ALA A 109 -10.81 13.53 8.90
N ASN A 110 -12.08 13.86 9.12
CA ASN A 110 -13.05 12.92 9.66
C ASN A 110 -13.80 12.20 8.54
N TRP A 111 -14.28 11.00 8.81
CA TRP A 111 -15.19 10.34 7.89
C TRP A 111 -16.62 10.87 8.04
N SER A 112 -17.28 11.12 6.92
CA SER A 112 -18.72 11.34 6.88
C SER A 112 -19.47 10.01 7.02
N LYS A 113 -20.76 10.06 7.37
CA LYS A 113 -21.62 8.86 7.43
C LYS A 113 -21.72 8.11 6.10
N ASN A 114 -21.42 8.76 4.98
CA ASN A 114 -21.47 8.20 3.64
C ASN A 114 -20.07 7.83 3.10
N ASN A 115 -19.09 7.62 3.99
CA ASN A 115 -17.70 7.26 3.66
C ASN A 115 -16.96 8.29 2.80
N LYS A 116 -17.35 9.57 2.89
CA LYS A 116 -16.55 10.67 2.32
C LYS A 116 -15.59 11.21 3.37
N ILE A 117 -14.52 11.86 2.92
CA ILE A 117 -13.58 12.53 3.81
C ILE A 117 -14.06 13.97 4.02
N LEU A 118 -14.13 14.41 5.27
CA LEU A 118 -14.53 15.75 5.68
C LEU A 118 -13.28 16.54 6.06
N THR A 119 -12.89 17.48 5.19
CA THR A 119 -11.80 18.42 5.46
C THR A 119 -12.34 19.80 5.82
N SER A 120 -11.46 20.72 6.20
CA SER A 120 -11.81 22.13 6.36
C SER A 120 -12.31 22.79 5.08
N SER A 121 -11.86 22.30 3.92
CA SER A 121 -12.23 22.83 2.60
C SER A 121 -13.48 22.19 2.00
N GLY A 122 -14.02 21.12 2.62
CA GLY A 122 -15.28 20.48 2.20
C GLY A 122 -15.23 18.96 2.21
N GLU A 123 -16.15 18.34 1.48
CA GLU A 123 -16.19 16.88 1.32
C GLU A 123 -15.28 16.45 0.15
N VAL A 124 -14.37 15.52 0.42
CA VAL A 124 -13.55 14.86 -0.60
C VAL A 124 -14.12 13.47 -0.88
N ASN A 125 -14.33 13.17 -2.15
CA ASN A 125 -14.78 11.85 -2.59
C ASN A 125 -13.59 10.89 -2.64
N ILE A 126 -13.82 9.65 -2.20
CA ILE A 126 -12.82 8.58 -2.31
C ILE A 126 -12.70 8.15 -3.78
N PRO A 127 -11.47 8.01 -4.32
CA PRO A 127 -11.26 7.45 -5.64
C PRO A 127 -11.87 6.04 -5.75
N ASN A 128 -12.55 5.77 -6.87
CA ASN A 128 -13.08 4.43 -7.14
C ASN A 128 -11.99 3.47 -7.64
N HIS A 129 -10.89 3.99 -8.19
CA HIS A 129 -9.72 3.27 -8.69
C HIS A 129 -8.43 3.87 -8.12
N SER A 130 -7.31 3.15 -8.29
CA SER A 130 -6.01 3.68 -7.90
C SER A 130 -5.62 4.86 -8.77
N GLU A 131 -5.22 5.96 -8.15
CA GLU A 131 -4.63 7.13 -8.80
C GLU A 131 -3.16 6.89 -9.21
N GLN A 132 -2.59 5.74 -8.86
CA GLN A 132 -1.26 5.33 -9.32
C GLN A 132 -1.26 5.07 -10.83
N LEU A 133 -0.07 5.06 -11.46
CA LEU A 133 0.03 4.72 -12.88
C LEU A 133 -0.19 3.21 -13.11
N PRO A 134 -1.00 2.82 -14.11
CA PRO A 134 -1.11 1.43 -14.53
C PRO A 134 0.23 0.83 -14.99
N PRO A 135 0.42 -0.51 -14.98
CA PRO A 135 1.72 -1.14 -15.22
C PRO A 135 2.43 -0.69 -16.50
N LYS A 136 1.67 -0.48 -17.58
CA LYS A 136 2.23 -0.04 -18.86
C LYS A 136 2.84 1.37 -18.80
N GLU A 137 2.21 2.27 -18.04
CA GLU A 137 2.66 3.66 -17.89
C GLU A 137 3.75 3.78 -16.81
N MET A 138 3.64 2.95 -15.76
CA MET A 138 4.62 2.85 -14.68
C MET A 138 6.04 2.50 -15.20
N ILE A 139 6.16 1.71 -16.27
CA ILE A 139 7.45 1.38 -16.91
C ILE A 139 8.26 2.64 -17.27
N THR A 140 7.57 3.67 -17.75
CA THR A 140 8.22 4.93 -18.16
C THR A 140 8.45 5.87 -16.98
N ASP A 141 7.53 5.88 -16.01
CA ASP A 141 7.59 6.81 -14.89
C ASP A 141 8.53 6.35 -13.78
N ILE A 142 8.74 5.04 -13.61
CA ILE A 142 9.71 4.51 -12.64
C ILE A 142 11.11 5.12 -12.84
N ASP A 143 11.44 5.52 -14.08
CA ASP A 143 12.70 6.18 -14.42
C ASP A 143 12.83 7.61 -13.85
N TYR A 144 11.71 8.24 -13.51
CA TYR A 144 11.59 9.61 -13.01
C TYR A 144 11.14 9.68 -11.55
N GLN A 145 10.34 8.72 -11.10
CA GLN A 145 9.76 8.67 -9.75
C GLN A 145 10.03 7.32 -9.08
N ASP A 146 10.35 7.37 -7.80
CA ASP A 146 10.44 6.16 -6.99
C ASP A 146 9.03 5.58 -6.76
N ILE A 147 8.90 4.26 -6.84
CA ILE A 147 7.67 3.58 -6.40
C ILE A 147 7.61 3.64 -4.87
N ASP A 148 6.81 4.55 -4.35
CA ASP A 148 6.63 4.81 -2.92
C ASP A 148 5.90 3.70 -2.16
N PHE A 149 5.40 2.70 -2.89
CA PHE A 149 4.66 1.55 -2.38
C PHE A 149 5.46 0.25 -2.54
N SER A 150 5.13 -0.76 -1.73
CA SER A 150 5.63 -2.10 -2.00
C SER A 150 5.07 -2.60 -3.33
N ILE A 151 5.78 -3.53 -3.97
CA ILE A 151 5.27 -4.11 -5.20
C ILE A 151 4.00 -4.94 -4.95
N GLU A 152 3.84 -5.53 -3.78
CA GLU A 152 2.64 -6.24 -3.39
C GLU A 152 1.43 -5.31 -3.31
N SER A 153 1.59 -4.15 -2.68
CA SER A 153 0.55 -3.11 -2.62
C SER A 153 0.21 -2.57 -4.01
N TYR A 154 1.22 -2.38 -4.87
CA TYR A 154 1.02 -1.98 -6.26
C TYR A 154 0.23 -3.05 -7.06
N MET A 155 0.63 -4.32 -6.94
CA MET A 155 -0.03 -5.44 -7.59
C MET A 155 -1.42 -5.73 -7.02
N ALA A 156 -1.72 -5.29 -5.79
CA ALA A 156 -3.08 -5.31 -5.26
C ALA A 156 -3.99 -4.30 -5.99
N CYS A 157 -3.45 -3.18 -6.46
CA CYS A 157 -4.16 -2.22 -7.28
C CYS A 157 -4.29 -2.65 -8.75
N TYR A 158 -3.23 -3.26 -9.28
CA TYR A 158 -3.19 -3.74 -10.66
C TYR A 158 -2.86 -5.24 -10.70
N PRO A 159 -3.81 -6.13 -10.39
CA PRO A 159 -3.55 -7.56 -10.38
C PRO A 159 -2.92 -8.06 -11.67
N LEU A 160 -2.05 -9.06 -11.57
CA LEU A 160 -1.40 -9.67 -12.72
C LEU A 160 -2.44 -10.34 -13.63
N THR A 161 -2.67 -9.78 -14.81
CA THR A 161 -3.50 -10.32 -15.87
C THR A 161 -2.62 -10.82 -17.02
N ASN A 162 -3.21 -11.38 -18.07
CA ASN A 162 -2.43 -11.75 -19.26
C ASN A 162 -2.03 -10.49 -20.04
N ASP A 163 -2.86 -9.45 -19.99
CA ASP A 163 -2.69 -8.21 -20.74
C ASP A 163 -1.56 -7.34 -20.19
N ASN A 164 -1.29 -7.39 -18.88
CA ASN A 164 -0.22 -6.62 -18.23
C ASN A 164 1.02 -7.45 -17.85
N LYS A 165 1.09 -8.73 -18.27
CA LYS A 165 2.19 -9.63 -17.94
C LYS A 165 3.54 -9.09 -18.42
N SER A 166 3.61 -8.61 -19.66
CA SER A 166 4.84 -8.03 -20.23
C SER A 166 5.28 -6.78 -19.48
N SER A 167 4.34 -5.94 -19.03
CA SER A 167 4.64 -4.78 -18.21
C SER A 167 5.27 -5.16 -16.88
N TYR A 168 4.77 -6.20 -16.22
CA TYR A 168 5.36 -6.67 -14.97
C TYR A 168 6.75 -7.27 -15.15
N ILE A 169 7.01 -7.98 -16.25
CA ILE A 169 8.37 -8.46 -16.57
C ILE A 169 9.33 -7.28 -16.68
N GLU A 170 8.93 -6.22 -17.38
CA GLU A 170 9.78 -5.03 -17.55
C GLU A 170 9.97 -4.25 -16.24
N ILE A 171 8.92 -4.12 -15.42
CA ILE A 171 9.01 -3.52 -14.09
C ILE A 171 9.98 -4.34 -13.21
N SER A 172 9.88 -5.68 -13.20
CA SER A 172 10.80 -6.56 -12.46
C SER A 172 12.25 -6.32 -12.87
N HIS A 173 12.52 -6.31 -14.19
CA HIS A 173 13.86 -6.04 -14.72
C HIS A 173 14.40 -4.65 -14.32
N LYS A 174 13.56 -3.61 -14.33
CA LYS A 174 13.96 -2.26 -13.92
C LYS A 174 14.25 -2.22 -12.42
N LEU A 175 13.35 -2.78 -11.59
CA LEU A 175 13.53 -2.87 -10.14
C LEU A 175 14.84 -3.55 -9.76
N LEU A 176 15.16 -4.67 -10.41
CA LEU A 176 16.41 -5.40 -10.18
C LEU A 176 17.64 -4.61 -10.64
N ASN A 177 17.70 -4.25 -11.93
CA ASN A 177 18.94 -3.80 -12.54
C ASN A 177 19.25 -2.32 -12.30
N LYS A 178 18.21 -1.48 -12.16
CA LYS A 178 18.37 -0.02 -12.01
C LYS A 178 18.25 0.42 -10.56
N TYR A 179 17.31 -0.14 -9.81
CA TYR A 179 17.00 0.32 -8.44
C TYR A 179 17.55 -0.61 -7.35
N ASN A 180 18.11 -1.76 -7.73
CA ASN A 180 18.58 -2.78 -6.79
C ASN A 180 17.49 -3.21 -5.78
N ARG A 181 16.22 -3.16 -6.19
CA ARG A 181 15.04 -3.61 -5.43
C ARG A 181 14.82 -5.11 -5.66
N VAL A 182 15.80 -5.92 -5.25
CA VAL A 182 15.82 -7.38 -5.47
C VAL A 182 14.59 -8.06 -4.87
N SER A 183 14.17 -7.67 -3.65
CA SER A 183 13.00 -8.26 -3.00
C SER A 183 11.72 -8.03 -3.80
N ASP A 184 11.52 -6.82 -4.35
CA ASP A 184 10.33 -6.51 -5.14
C ASP A 184 10.34 -7.23 -6.49
N SER A 185 11.51 -7.32 -7.14
CA SER A 185 11.66 -8.10 -8.38
C SER A 185 11.31 -9.58 -8.16
N ASN A 186 11.82 -10.18 -7.08
CA ASN A 186 11.53 -11.59 -6.75
C ASN A 186 10.02 -11.84 -6.55
N VAL A 187 9.30 -10.92 -5.90
CA VAL A 187 7.85 -11.05 -5.70
C VAL A 187 7.10 -11.06 -7.03
N ILE A 188 7.50 -10.23 -8.00
CA ILE A 188 6.89 -10.25 -9.33
C ILE A 188 7.17 -11.59 -10.02
N ASP A 189 8.43 -12.03 -10.00
CA ASP A 189 8.87 -13.24 -10.69
C ASP A 189 8.18 -14.49 -10.14
N GLU A 190 8.02 -14.58 -8.81
CA GLU A 190 7.27 -15.65 -8.15
C GLU A 190 5.79 -15.67 -8.58
N LYS A 191 5.14 -14.49 -8.65
CA LYS A 191 3.74 -14.39 -9.10
C LYS A 191 3.58 -14.71 -10.58
N LEU A 192 4.55 -14.36 -11.42
CA LEU A 192 4.59 -14.74 -12.83
C LEU A 192 4.71 -16.26 -12.98
N ALA A 193 5.63 -16.88 -12.25
CA ALA A 193 5.85 -18.34 -12.28
C ALA A 193 4.63 -19.12 -11.76
N ALA A 194 3.96 -18.62 -10.72
CA ALA A 194 2.76 -19.27 -10.17
C ALA A 194 1.57 -19.26 -11.15
N LYS A 195 1.54 -18.34 -12.11
CA LYS A 195 0.44 -18.21 -13.09
C LYS A 195 0.63 -19.08 -14.34
N ASP A 196 1.87 -19.51 -14.60
CA ASP A 196 2.21 -20.36 -15.74
C ASP A 196 2.09 -21.87 -15.41
N ASN A 197 1.75 -22.21 -14.16
CA ASN A 197 1.45 -23.57 -13.67
C ASN A 197 -0.05 -23.79 -13.49
#